data_AF-A0A7X7FUF9-F1
#
_entry.id   AF-A0A7X7FUF9-F1
#
_cell.length_a   1.000
_cell.length_b   1.000
_cell.length_c   1.000
_cell.angle_alpha   90.00
_cell.angle_beta   90.00
_cell.angle_gamma   90.00
#
_symmetry.space_group_name_H-M   'P 1'
#
loop_
_entity.id
_entity.type
_entity.pdbx_description
1 polymer ?
#
loop_
_entity_poly.entity_id
_entity_poly.type
_entity_poly.pdbx_seq_one_letter_code
_entity_poly.pdbx_strand_id
1 'polypeptide(L)'
;MKRVYVLIGILFLTQYVLKSQISLIGNESFESSLNNWTISPSYSWMPNTTLHVSGQQSYVGYVPAATGDSILLVTPLYNLTNYSNVILKFNHICKVNLNDLCQIEYRENYQGAVWQPIPVSAYKGNGIYNEMTFSDSSYSE
;
A
#
# COMPACT_ATOMS: atom_id res chain seq x y z
N MET A 1 -49.82 8.91 -12.97
CA MET A 1 -49.28 8.81 -11.59
C MET A 1 -48.36 7.61 -11.39
N LYS A 2 -48.75 6.35 -11.69
CA LYS A 2 -47.87 5.16 -11.55
C LYS A 2 -46.48 5.29 -12.19
N ARG A 3 -46.38 5.86 -13.40
CA ARG A 3 -45.10 6.09 -14.10
C ARG A 3 -44.17 7.08 -13.40
N VAL A 4 -44.72 8.04 -12.67
CA VAL A 4 -43.95 9.05 -11.92
C VAL A 4 -43.33 8.42 -10.67
N TYR A 5 -44.07 7.56 -9.95
CA TYR A 5 -43.53 6.83 -8.80
C TYR A 5 -42.40 5.87 -9.18
N VAL A 6 -42.49 5.24 -10.36
CA VAL A 6 -41.40 4.39 -10.88
C VAL A 6 -40.16 5.23 -11.21
N LEU A 7 -40.33 6.38 -11.85
CA LEU A 7 -39.22 7.30 -12.17
C LEU A 7 -38.53 7.84 -10.91
N ILE A 8 -39.31 8.22 -9.89
CA ILE A 8 -38.79 8.64 -8.59
C ILE A 8 -38.05 7.49 -7.90
N GLY A 9 -38.60 6.27 -7.94
CA GLY A 9 -37.94 5.08 -7.40
C GLY A 9 -36.60 4.77 -8.07
N ILE A 10 -36.52 4.90 -9.41
CA ILE A 10 -35.26 4.72 -10.16
C ILE A 10 -34.25 5.82 -9.79
N LEU A 11 -34.68 7.08 -9.65
CA LEU A 11 -33.83 8.20 -9.21
C LEU A 11 -33.26 8.01 -7.80
N PHE A 12 -34.02 7.40 -6.88
CA PHE A 12 -33.48 7.05 -5.56
C PHE A 12 -32.51 5.89 -5.64
N LEU A 13 -32.78 4.85 -6.46
CA LEU A 13 -31.89 3.71 -6.64
C LEU A 13 -30.54 4.09 -7.26
N THR A 14 -30.51 5.03 -8.23
CA THR A 14 -29.25 5.48 -8.85
C THR A 14 -28.33 6.18 -7.86
N GLN A 15 -28.87 6.88 -6.85
CA GLN A 15 -28.05 7.52 -5.81
C GLN A 15 -27.32 6.50 -4.91
N TYR A 16 -27.89 5.31 -4.69
CA TYR A 16 -27.25 4.26 -3.92
C TYR A 16 -26.15 3.52 -4.70
N VAL A 17 -26.35 3.31 -6.01
CA VAL A 17 -25.37 2.61 -6.87
C VAL A 17 -24.11 3.45 -7.09
N LEU A 18 -24.21 4.78 -7.08
CA LEU A 18 -23.07 5.69 -7.28
C LEU A 18 -22.02 5.64 -6.14
N LYS A 19 -22.35 5.09 -4.97
CA LYS A 19 -21.40 4.98 -3.85
C LYS A 19 -20.45 3.77 -3.92
N SER A 20 -20.59 2.90 -4.93
CA SER A 20 -19.82 1.64 -5.03
C SER A 20 -18.66 1.70 -6.03
N GLN A 21 -18.24 2.87 -6.50
CA GLN A 21 -17.12 2.97 -7.46
C GLN A 21 -15.77 2.90 -6.75
N ILE A 22 -14.87 2.05 -7.27
CA ILE A 22 -13.46 2.02 -6.86
C ILE A 22 -12.82 3.32 -7.36
N SER A 23 -12.34 4.13 -6.43
CA SER A 23 -11.65 5.38 -6.72
C SER A 23 -10.14 5.19 -6.54
N LEU A 24 -9.35 5.67 -7.52
CA LEU A 24 -7.90 5.71 -7.43
C LEU A 24 -7.49 6.96 -6.63
N ILE A 25 -6.91 6.75 -5.44
CA ILE A 25 -6.55 7.84 -4.51
C ILE A 25 -5.08 8.26 -4.69
N GLY A 26 -4.20 7.29 -4.90
CA GLY A 26 -2.78 7.50 -5.15
C GLY A 26 -2.27 6.44 -6.12
N ASN A 27 -1.34 6.85 -6.99
CA ASN A 27 -0.64 5.97 -7.90
C ASN A 27 0.81 6.42 -7.99
N GLU A 28 1.73 5.55 -7.60
CA GLU A 28 3.17 5.77 -7.72
C GLU A 28 3.74 4.67 -8.61
N SER A 29 4.31 5.07 -9.75
CA SER A 29 4.92 4.14 -10.70
C SER A 29 6.44 4.08 -10.56
N PHE A 30 7.02 4.88 -9.67
CA PHE A 30 8.45 5.05 -9.43
C PHE A 30 9.22 5.63 -10.62
N GLU A 31 8.58 6.09 -11.69
CA GLU A 31 9.25 6.62 -12.90
C GLU A 31 9.82 8.04 -12.72
N SER A 32 9.46 8.69 -11.62
CA SER A 32 9.94 10.03 -11.26
C SER A 32 10.41 10.07 -9.81
N SER A 33 10.98 11.20 -9.39
CA SER A 33 11.33 11.42 -7.98
C SER A 33 10.10 11.28 -7.08
N LEU A 34 10.28 10.61 -5.94
CA LEU A 34 9.24 10.42 -4.94
C LEU A 34 8.87 11.74 -4.23
N ASN A 35 7.87 12.44 -4.76
CA ASN A 35 7.41 13.70 -4.22
C ASN A 35 6.57 13.48 -2.95
N ASN A 36 6.95 14.12 -1.84
CA ASN A 36 6.26 14.06 -0.53
C ASN A 36 6.29 12.69 0.17
N TRP A 37 7.07 11.73 -0.32
CA TRP A 37 7.36 10.51 0.43
C TRP A 37 8.47 10.78 1.45
N THR A 38 8.45 10.05 2.55
CA THR A 38 9.51 10.10 3.56
C THR A 38 10.39 8.87 3.44
N ILE A 39 11.70 9.08 3.30
CA ILE A 39 12.73 8.04 3.30
C ILE A 39 13.56 8.22 4.56
N SER A 40 13.73 7.17 5.35
CA SER A 40 14.55 7.21 6.57
C SER A 40 15.29 5.89 6.78
N PRO A 41 16.62 5.91 7.00
CA PRO A 41 17.51 7.06 6.88
C PRO A 41 17.60 7.55 5.43
N SER A 42 18.08 8.77 5.21
CA SER A 42 18.24 9.32 3.86
C SER A 42 19.03 8.37 2.95
N TYR A 43 18.62 8.26 1.68
CA TYR A 43 19.22 7.36 0.67
C TYR A 43 19.14 5.87 0.95
N SER A 44 18.42 5.43 2.00
CA SER A 44 18.19 3.99 2.24
C SER A 44 17.34 3.31 1.17
N TRP A 45 16.50 4.09 0.49
CA TRP A 45 15.68 3.67 -0.65
C TRP A 45 16.09 4.46 -1.89
N MET A 46 16.42 3.76 -2.97
CA MET A 46 16.94 4.36 -4.22
C MET A 46 16.30 3.74 -5.46
N PRO A 47 16.25 4.48 -6.60
CA PRO A 47 15.80 3.92 -7.86
C PRO A 47 16.65 2.74 -8.33
N ASN A 48 16.01 1.73 -8.93
CA ASN A 48 16.66 0.55 -9.50
C ASN A 48 16.06 0.25 -10.87
N THR A 49 16.92 0.18 -11.89
CA THR A 49 16.55 -0.07 -13.30
C THR A 49 16.76 -1.52 -13.75
N THR A 50 17.19 -2.41 -12.84
CA THR A 50 17.46 -3.83 -13.13
C THR A 50 16.28 -4.72 -12.75
N LEU A 51 15.63 -4.46 -11.61
CA LEU A 51 14.52 -5.26 -11.09
C LEU A 51 13.27 -4.40 -11.03
N HIS A 52 12.41 -4.50 -12.03
CA HIS A 52 11.14 -3.76 -12.11
C HIS A 52 10.08 -4.61 -12.83
N VAL A 53 8.81 -4.38 -12.49
CA VAL A 53 7.67 -5.15 -13.05
C VAL A 53 7.01 -4.40 -14.20
N SER A 54 6.78 -3.11 -14.01
CA SER A 54 6.19 -2.20 -15.00
C SER A 54 7.05 -0.94 -15.07
N GLY A 55 7.14 -0.29 -16.23
CA GLY A 55 7.96 0.91 -16.41
C GLY A 55 9.45 0.59 -16.59
N GLN A 56 10.31 1.57 -16.30
CA GLN A 56 11.76 1.49 -16.48
C GLN A 56 12.52 1.37 -15.15
N GLN A 57 11.86 1.58 -14.01
CA GLN A 57 12.50 1.45 -12.71
C GLN A 57 11.55 1.07 -11.56
N SER A 58 12.15 0.61 -10.47
CA SER A 58 11.51 0.42 -9.16
C SER A 58 12.30 1.19 -8.09
N TYR A 59 11.92 1.07 -6.82
CA TYR A 59 12.75 1.49 -5.70
C TYR A 59 13.22 0.28 -4.90
N VAL A 60 14.51 0.26 -4.58
CA VAL A 60 15.16 -0.78 -3.77
C VAL A 60 15.62 -0.19 -2.44
N GLY A 61 15.34 -0.91 -1.35
CA GLY A 61 15.80 -0.58 -0.01
C GLY A 61 17.02 -1.45 0.36
N TYR A 62 18.07 -0.84 0.88
CA TYR A 62 19.23 -1.56 1.42
C TYR A 62 19.25 -1.47 2.94
N VAL A 63 18.96 -2.57 3.62
CA VAL A 63 19.04 -2.66 5.09
C VAL A 63 20.52 -2.81 5.46
N PRO A 64 21.11 -1.89 6.24
CA PRO A 64 22.50 -2.03 6.70
C PRO A 64 22.68 -3.30 7.55
N ALA A 65 23.85 -3.93 7.45
CA ALA A 65 24.19 -5.13 8.22
C ALA A 65 24.59 -4.82 9.68
N ALA A 66 23.91 -3.89 10.33
CA ALA A 66 24.10 -3.57 11.74
C ALA A 66 22.83 -3.92 12.52
N THR A 67 23.01 -4.53 13.70
CA THR A 67 21.90 -4.94 14.56
C THR A 67 21.09 -3.72 15.01
N GLY A 68 19.79 -3.73 14.74
CA GLY A 68 18.86 -2.66 15.12
C GLY A 68 18.67 -1.57 14.07
N ASP A 69 19.36 -1.65 12.93
CA ASP A 69 19.12 -0.73 11.82
C ASP A 69 17.81 -1.05 11.11
N SER A 70 17.13 0.01 10.67
CA SER A 70 15.89 -0.08 9.93
C SER A 70 15.88 0.95 8.83
N ILE A 71 15.13 0.64 7.77
CA ILE A 71 14.88 1.55 6.67
C ILE A 71 13.38 1.66 6.46
N LEU A 72 12.91 2.86 6.15
CA LEU A 72 11.50 3.18 6.06
C LEU A 72 11.27 3.95 4.76
N LEU A 73 10.22 3.54 4.05
CA LEU A 73 9.65 4.25 2.91
C LEU A 73 8.17 4.50 3.21
N VAL A 74 7.82 5.76 3.45
CA VAL A 74 6.49 6.16 3.90
C VAL A 74 5.82 7.04 2.85
N THR A 75 4.58 6.68 2.49
CA THR A 75 3.77 7.45 1.54
C THR A 75 3.39 8.83 2.11
N PRO A 76 2.92 9.76 1.26
CA PRO A 76 2.19 10.93 1.74
C PRO A 76 0.94 10.54 2.53
N LEU A 77 0.36 11.51 3.24
CA LEU A 77 -0.93 11.34 3.91
C LEU A 77 -2.07 11.34 2.88
N TYR A 78 -2.94 10.34 2.97
CA TYR A 78 -4.16 10.26 2.16
C TYR A 78 -5.39 10.53 3.03
N ASN A 79 -6.32 11.36 2.53
CA ASN A 79 -7.62 11.54 3.18
C ASN A 79 -8.58 10.41 2.76
N LEU A 80 -8.80 9.47 3.68
CA LEU A 80 -9.59 8.26 3.43
C LEU A 80 -10.96 8.27 4.13
N THR A 81 -11.36 9.40 4.73
CA THR A 81 -12.55 9.52 5.62
C THR A 81 -13.89 9.13 4.98
N ASN A 82 -14.00 9.23 3.65
CA ASN A 82 -15.22 8.90 2.91
C ASN A 82 -15.29 7.44 2.42
N TYR A 83 -14.28 6.63 2.73
CA TYR A 83 -14.17 5.26 2.25
C TYR A 83 -14.33 4.28 3.41
N SER A 84 -15.27 3.34 3.26
CA SER A 84 -15.46 2.27 4.24
C SER A 84 -14.38 1.19 4.18
N ASN A 85 -13.71 1.08 3.02
CA ASN A 85 -12.67 0.12 2.76
C ASN A 85 -11.60 0.78 1.87
N VAL A 86 -10.35 0.42 2.09
CA VAL A 86 -9.19 0.92 1.34
C VAL A 86 -8.37 -0.27 0.88
N ILE A 87 -7.95 -0.24 -0.38
CA ILE A 87 -7.16 -1.31 -0.98
C ILE A 87 -5.82 -0.73 -1.38
N LEU A 88 -4.73 -1.25 -0.80
CA LEU A 88 -3.37 -1.00 -1.24
C LEU A 88 -2.97 -2.10 -2.22
N LYS A 89 -2.53 -1.72 -3.43
CA LYS A 89 -2.00 -2.64 -4.43
C LYS A 89 -0.57 -2.25 -4.76
N PHE A 90 0.35 -3.21 -4.74
CA PHE A 90 1.76 -3.00 -5.02
C PHE A 90 2.39 -4.30 -5.52
N ASN A 91 3.52 -4.16 -6.21
CA ASN A 91 4.41 -5.27 -6.55
C ASN A 91 5.69 -5.08 -5.74
N HIS A 92 6.17 -6.14 -5.10
CA HIS A 92 7.43 -6.11 -4.38
C HIS A 92 8.06 -7.50 -4.35
N ILE A 93 9.38 -7.51 -4.14
CA ILE A 93 10.13 -8.68 -3.70
C ILE A 93 10.87 -8.28 -2.42
N CYS A 94 11.08 -9.26 -1.54
CA CYS A 94 11.87 -9.11 -0.33
C CYS A 94 12.96 -10.16 -0.36
N LYS A 95 14.20 -9.77 -0.08
CA LYS A 95 15.37 -10.65 -0.09
C LYS A 95 16.17 -10.53 1.21
N VAL A 96 15.48 -10.20 2.30
CA VAL A 96 16.03 -10.23 3.67
C VAL A 96 15.87 -11.62 4.27
N ASN A 97 16.66 -11.93 5.29
CA ASN A 97 16.58 -13.22 5.97
C ASN A 97 15.24 -13.34 6.74
N LEU A 98 14.76 -14.57 6.96
CA LEU A 98 13.55 -14.82 7.76
C LEU A 98 13.62 -14.24 9.19
N ASN A 99 14.81 -14.08 9.76
CA ASN A 99 15.00 -13.47 11.08
C ASN A 99 14.96 -11.93 11.06
N ASP A 100 14.99 -11.31 9.88
CA ASP A 100 14.85 -9.87 9.72
C ASP A 100 13.37 -9.49 9.61
N LEU A 101 13.04 -8.24 9.97
CA LEU A 101 11.67 -7.74 9.88
C LEU A 101 11.48 -6.90 8.61
N CYS A 102 10.66 -7.40 7.68
CA CYS A 102 10.12 -6.61 6.58
C CYS A 102 8.59 -6.60 6.67
N GLN A 103 8.01 -5.44 6.95
CA GLN A 103 6.57 -5.30 7.17
C GLN A 103 6.00 -4.19 6.30
N ILE A 104 4.71 -4.33 5.98
CA ILE A 104 3.91 -3.22 5.46
C ILE A 104 2.99 -2.78 6.59
N GLU A 105 3.08 -1.51 6.93
CA GLU A 105 2.38 -0.92 8.06
C GLU A 105 1.52 0.25 7.62
N TYR A 106 0.53 0.59 8.46
CA TYR A 106 -0.25 1.80 8.34
C TYR A 106 -0.28 2.55 9.67
N ARG A 107 -0.53 3.85 9.60
CA ARG A 107 -0.74 4.70 10.77
C ARG A 107 -1.77 5.76 10.46
N GLU A 108 -2.75 5.91 11.35
CA GLU A 108 -3.78 6.94 11.24
C GLU A 108 -3.22 8.31 11.66
N ASN A 109 -3.79 9.40 11.12
CA ASN A 109 -3.30 10.75 11.38
C ASN A 109 -3.99 11.41 12.58
N TYR A 110 -3.75 10.88 13.77
CA TYR A 110 -4.17 11.50 15.04
C TYR A 110 -3.10 11.36 16.13
N GLN A 111 -3.23 12.16 17.18
CA GLN A 111 -2.29 12.15 18.29
C GLN A 111 -2.32 10.81 19.05
N GLY A 112 -1.18 10.14 19.14
CA GLY A 112 -1.05 8.85 19.81
C GLY A 112 -1.25 7.63 18.90
N ALA A 113 -1.54 7.84 17.61
CA ALA A 113 -1.53 6.75 16.63
C ALA A 113 -0.11 6.15 16.52
N VAL A 114 -0.04 4.83 16.53
CA VAL A 114 1.19 4.04 16.35
C VAL A 114 1.16 3.33 15.00
N TRP A 115 2.33 3.00 14.46
CA TRP A 115 2.40 2.11 13.30
C TRP A 115 1.83 0.75 13.65
N GLN A 116 1.03 0.20 12.75
CA GLN A 116 0.41 -1.11 12.88
C GLN A 116 0.68 -1.89 11.59
N PRO A 117 1.17 -3.14 11.69
CA PRO A 117 1.30 -4.00 10.52
C PRO A 117 -0.07 -4.32 9.94
N ILE A 118 -0.12 -4.51 8.62
CA ILE A 118 -1.34 -5.00 7.97
C ILE A 118 -1.63 -6.42 8.48
N PRO A 119 -2.83 -6.71 8.99
CA PRO A 119 -3.13 -8.05 9.50
C PRO A 119 -3.14 -9.08 8.36
N VAL A 120 -2.69 -10.30 8.65
CA VAL A 120 -2.66 -11.41 7.68
C VAL A 120 -4.04 -11.67 7.05
N SER A 121 -5.12 -11.49 7.82
CA SER A 121 -6.50 -11.65 7.33
C SER A 121 -6.89 -10.67 6.21
N ALA A 122 -6.24 -9.50 6.16
CA ALA A 122 -6.45 -8.48 5.12
C ALA A 122 -5.57 -8.69 3.88
N TYR A 123 -4.52 -9.52 3.97
CA TYR A 123 -3.64 -9.79 2.85
C TYR A 123 -4.34 -10.66 1.79
N LYS A 124 -4.28 -10.20 0.53
CA LYS A 124 -4.88 -10.86 -0.64
C LYS A 124 -3.87 -11.10 -1.77
N GLY A 125 -2.57 -10.94 -1.49
CA GLY A 125 -1.50 -11.20 -2.46
C GLY A 125 -1.14 -12.69 -2.54
N ASN A 126 -0.23 -13.01 -3.46
CA ASN A 126 0.19 -14.39 -3.71
C ASN A 126 1.41 -14.83 -2.89
N GLY A 127 2.11 -13.90 -2.23
CA GLY A 127 3.28 -14.22 -1.43
C GLY A 127 2.91 -14.85 -0.08
N ILE A 128 3.87 -15.51 0.55
CA ILE A 128 3.71 -16.00 1.92
C ILE A 128 3.87 -14.82 2.88
N TYR A 129 2.77 -14.45 3.54
CA TYR A 129 2.72 -13.36 4.52
C TYR A 129 2.32 -13.92 5.89
N ASN A 130 3.30 -14.46 6.61
CA ASN A 130 3.13 -15.07 7.93
C ASN A 130 3.63 -14.10 8.99
N GLU A 131 3.03 -14.14 10.19
CA GLU A 131 3.44 -13.27 11.32
C GLU A 131 3.52 -11.77 10.98
N MET A 132 2.77 -11.36 9.94
CA MET A 132 2.74 -10.01 9.41
C MET A 132 4.08 -9.53 8.83
N THR A 133 4.93 -10.43 8.36
CA THR A 133 6.24 -10.13 7.75
C THR A 133 6.42 -10.77 6.36
N PHE A 134 7.35 -10.22 5.59
CA PHE A 134 7.86 -10.79 4.35
C PHE A 134 9.35 -11.14 4.49
N SER A 135 9.80 -12.15 3.77
CA SER A 135 11.22 -12.52 3.66
C SER A 135 11.54 -13.05 2.25
N ASP A 136 12.77 -13.48 2.03
CA ASP A 136 13.16 -14.21 0.81
C ASP A 136 12.27 -15.41 0.51
N SER A 137 11.82 -16.11 1.56
CA SER A 137 10.90 -17.26 1.46
C SER A 137 9.47 -16.88 1.08
N SER A 138 9.11 -15.59 1.07
CA SER A 138 7.76 -15.13 0.75
C SER A 138 7.36 -15.29 -0.71
N TYR A 139 8.32 -15.55 -1.60
CA TYR A 139 8.09 -15.58 -3.05
C TYR A 139 8.51 -16.94 -3.60
N SER A 140 7.67 -17.53 -4.44
CA SER A 140 8.09 -18.67 -5.27
C SER A 140 9.14 -18.21 -6.27
N GLU A 141 10.16 -19.03 -6.51
CA GLU A 141 11.07 -18.86 -7.65
C GLU A 141 10.36 -18.95 -9.00
#